data_AF-A0AAE0AMY6-F1
#
_entry.id   AF-A0AAE0AMY6-F1
#
_cell.length_a   1.000
_cell.length_b   1.000
_cell.length_c   1.000
_cell.angle_alpha   90.00
_cell.angle_beta   90.00
_cell.angle_gamma   90.00
#
_symmetry.space_group_name_H-M   'P 1'
#
loop_
_entity.id
_entity.type
_entity.pdbx_description
1 polymer ?
#
loop_
_entity_poly.entity_id
_entity_poly.type
_entity_poly.pdbx_seq_one_letter_code
_entity_poly.pdbx_strand_id
1 'polypeptide(L)'
;MPKGGIVEIIINHGVIIDSLSFKSVCANKEAEYSSNFGGKGGSKTQISIDWPEEYLTSISGTTVKNNNAESYNNAESFVESLTFYTNWHTHGPFGFEKGTHFSLPIENRVIVGFHGRADDYMNAIGVYQNAATSIQGQFMTHKILFLVTKIMSLLVFSLRLTEDWCFGLVI
;
A
#
# COMPACT_ATOMS: atom_id res chain seq x y z
N MET A 1 13.96 -4.52 7.88
CA MET A 1 12.70 -4.14 7.23
C MET A 1 12.74 -2.63 6.99
N PRO A 2 12.29 -2.06 5.83
CA PRO A 2 11.63 -0.76 5.90
C PRO A 2 10.67 -0.88 7.07
N LYS A 3 10.70 0.08 7.97
CA LYS A 3 10.00 -0.07 9.25
C LYS A 3 8.48 0.01 9.06
N GLY A 4 7.93 -0.40 7.93
CA GLY A 4 6.52 -0.34 7.61
C GLY A 4 6.21 -0.21 6.12
N GLY A 5 4.95 -0.47 5.79
CA GLY A 5 4.36 -0.31 4.47
C GLY A 5 2.83 -0.29 4.57
N ILE A 6 2.18 0.16 3.51
CA ILE A 6 0.71 0.17 3.42
C ILE A 6 0.23 -1.26 3.13
N VAL A 7 -0.76 -1.72 3.90
CA VAL A 7 -1.40 -3.04 3.74
C VAL A 7 -2.83 -2.93 3.25
N GLU A 8 -3.46 -1.77 3.43
CA GLU A 8 -4.83 -1.54 2.98
C GLU A 8 -5.05 -0.06 2.63
N ILE A 9 -5.82 0.20 1.58
CA ILE A 9 -6.35 1.51 1.25
C ILE A 9 -7.88 1.42 1.19
N ILE A 10 -8.54 2.34 1.87
CA ILE A 10 -9.98 2.56 1.75
C ILE A 10 -10.17 3.90 1.04
N ILE A 11 -10.83 3.86 -0.10
CA ILE A 11 -11.17 5.05 -0.88
C ILE A 11 -12.69 5.11 -1.06
N ASN A 12 -13.28 6.23 -0.67
CA ASN A 12 -14.69 6.53 -0.94
C ASN A 12 -14.75 7.52 -2.10
N HIS A 13 -15.51 7.17 -3.13
CA HIS A 13 -15.55 7.96 -4.36
C HIS A 13 -16.93 7.95 -5.03
N GLY A 14 -17.22 9.05 -5.74
CA GLY A 14 -18.35 9.21 -6.63
C GLY A 14 -17.89 9.84 -7.94
N VAL A 15 -18.33 11.06 -8.21
CA VAL A 15 -17.77 11.87 -9.32
C VAL A 15 -16.38 12.42 -8.95
N ILE A 16 -16.16 12.67 -7.66
CA ILE A 16 -14.88 13.09 -7.08
C ILE A 16 -14.46 12.14 -5.95
N ILE A 17 -13.26 12.31 -5.41
CA ILE A 17 -12.81 11.57 -4.23
C ILE A 17 -13.41 12.22 -2.96
N ASP A 18 -14.30 11.49 -2.31
CA ASP A 18 -14.92 11.90 -1.04
C ASP A 18 -13.95 11.75 0.12
N SER A 19 -13.30 10.58 0.22
CA SER A 19 -12.28 10.38 1.25
C SER A 19 -11.29 9.25 0.98
N LEU A 20 -10.17 9.32 1.70
CA LEU A 20 -9.13 8.30 1.72
C LEU A 20 -8.76 7.99 3.18
N SER A 21 -8.57 6.71 3.49
CA SER A 21 -7.80 6.28 4.66
C SER A 21 -6.95 5.07 4.28
N PHE A 22 -5.92 4.79 5.05
CA PHE A 22 -5.04 3.65 4.78
C PHE A 22 -4.60 3.00 6.08
N LYS A 23 -4.36 1.70 6.01
CA LYS A 23 -3.75 0.93 7.09
C LYS A 23 -2.29 0.68 6.75
N SER A 24 -1.41 0.94 7.71
CA SER A 24 0.02 0.67 7.56
C SER A 24 0.55 -0.14 8.71
N VAL A 25 1.47 -1.05 8.42
CA VAL A 25 2.28 -1.72 9.43
C VAL A 25 3.49 -0.85 9.73
N CYS A 26 3.96 -0.83 10.97
CA CYS A 26 5.26 -0.29 11.32
C CYS A 26 6.10 -1.35 12.07
N ALA A 27 7.43 -1.31 11.97
CA ALA A 27 8.28 -2.30 12.62
C ALA A 27 8.04 -2.27 14.14
N ASN A 28 7.75 -3.44 14.69
CA ASN A 28 7.46 -3.67 16.10
C ASN A 28 6.18 -2.98 16.61
N LYS A 29 5.26 -2.63 15.71
CA LYS A 29 3.93 -2.12 16.04
C LYS A 29 2.86 -2.91 15.30
N GLU A 30 1.67 -2.94 15.88
CA GLU A 30 0.49 -3.45 15.17
C GLU A 30 0.15 -2.54 13.98
N ALA A 31 -0.60 -3.10 13.03
CA ALA A 31 -1.06 -2.34 11.87
C ALA A 31 -2.12 -1.31 12.30
N GLU A 32 -1.86 -0.03 12.04
CA GLU A 32 -2.72 1.08 12.45
C GLU A 32 -3.34 1.76 11.23
N TYR A 33 -4.58 2.22 11.38
CA TYR A 33 -5.23 3.07 10.39
C TYR A 33 -4.81 4.53 10.56
N SER A 34 -4.65 5.22 9.44
CA SER A 34 -4.61 6.67 9.40
C SER A 34 -5.96 7.26 9.85
N SER A 35 -5.97 8.55 10.14
CA SER A 35 -7.21 9.32 10.11
C SER A 35 -7.87 9.25 8.72
N ASN A 36 -9.19 9.44 8.68
CA ASN A 36 -9.91 9.61 7.42
C ASN A 36 -9.67 11.02 6.87
N PHE A 37 -9.20 11.12 5.63
CA PHE A 37 -9.03 12.39 4.92
C PHE A 37 -10.27 12.62 4.05
N GLY A 38 -11.21 13.43 4.52
CA GLY A 38 -12.43 13.77 3.79
C GLY A 38 -13.72 13.35 4.50
N GLY A 39 -14.84 13.43 3.78
CA GLY A 39 -16.19 13.20 4.29
C GLY A 39 -16.63 11.74 4.29
N LYS A 40 -17.93 11.54 4.59
CA LYS A 40 -18.61 10.24 4.66
C LYS A 40 -19.39 9.88 3.38
N GLY A 41 -19.26 10.67 2.32
CA GLY A 41 -19.90 10.45 1.03
C GLY A 41 -19.22 9.33 0.23
N GLY A 42 -19.67 9.18 -1.02
CA GLY A 42 -19.08 8.24 -1.98
C GLY A 42 -19.38 6.77 -1.70
N SER A 43 -19.02 5.93 -2.67
CA SER A 43 -19.04 4.47 -2.56
C SER A 43 -17.69 3.97 -2.06
N LYS A 44 -17.71 3.11 -1.04
CA LYS A 44 -16.49 2.53 -0.46
C LYS A 44 -15.88 1.49 -1.40
N THR A 45 -14.60 1.66 -1.70
CA THR A 45 -13.74 0.63 -2.30
C THR A 45 -12.56 0.34 -1.37
N GLN A 46 -12.25 -0.94 -1.20
CA GLN A 46 -11.14 -1.41 -0.36
C GLN A 46 -10.11 -2.12 -1.24
N ILE A 47 -8.85 -1.78 -1.05
CA ILE A 47 -7.71 -2.33 -1.77
C ILE A 47 -6.79 -2.96 -0.74
N SER A 48 -6.60 -4.27 -0.83
CA SER A 48 -5.61 -5.00 -0.04
C SER A 48 -4.29 -5.01 -0.77
N ILE A 49 -3.21 -4.72 -0.06
CA ILE A 49 -1.84 -4.74 -0.58
C ILE A 49 -1.08 -5.86 0.13
N ASP A 50 -0.54 -6.81 -0.63
CA ASP A 50 0.20 -7.96 -0.09
C ASP A 50 1.62 -7.58 0.36
N TRP A 51 1.73 -6.65 1.29
CA TRP A 51 3.01 -6.25 1.87
C TRP A 51 3.64 -7.42 2.63
N PRO A 52 4.95 -7.70 2.46
CA PRO A 52 5.94 -6.92 1.72
C PRO A 52 6.09 -7.13 0.21
N GLU A 53 5.53 -8.19 -0.34
CA GLU A 53 5.76 -8.59 -1.72
C GLU A 53 5.15 -7.63 -2.75
N GLU A 54 4.03 -7.02 -2.38
CA GLU A 54 3.37 -5.94 -3.08
C GLU A 54 3.50 -4.61 -2.32
N TYR A 55 3.82 -3.55 -3.05
CA TYR A 55 3.98 -2.22 -2.50
C TYR A 55 3.70 -1.16 -3.57
N LEU A 56 3.25 0.00 -3.10
CA LEU A 56 2.94 1.14 -3.96
C LEU A 56 4.21 1.77 -4.54
N THR A 57 4.18 1.96 -5.86
CA THR A 57 5.27 2.52 -6.66
C THR A 57 4.92 3.88 -7.25
N SER A 58 3.64 4.23 -7.39
CA SER A 58 3.21 5.50 -7.96
C SER A 58 1.74 5.78 -7.68
N ILE A 59 1.33 7.03 -7.86
CA ILE A 59 -0.08 7.43 -8.00
C ILE A 59 -0.25 8.36 -9.19
N SER A 60 -1.44 8.33 -9.78
CA SER A 60 -1.91 9.33 -10.75
C SER A 60 -3.36 9.69 -10.46
N GLY A 61 -3.87 10.71 -11.15
CA GLY A 61 -5.26 11.12 -11.04
C GLY A 61 -5.56 12.40 -11.78
N THR A 62 -6.76 12.93 -11.60
CA THR A 62 -7.17 14.23 -12.12
C THR A 62 -7.60 15.17 -11.00
N THR A 63 -7.44 16.46 -11.23
CA THR A 63 -7.96 17.52 -10.34
C THR A 63 -8.92 18.43 -11.09
N VAL A 64 -9.96 18.88 -10.41
CA VAL A 64 -10.93 19.84 -10.94
C VAL A 64 -11.01 21.06 -10.04
N LYS A 65 -11.26 22.23 -10.62
CA LYS A 65 -11.53 23.46 -9.87
C LYS A 65 -13.03 23.73 -9.87
N ASN A 66 -13.57 24.04 -8.70
CA ASN A 66 -14.92 24.56 -8.61
C ASN A 66 -14.91 26.07 -8.86
N ASN A 67 -15.37 26.46 -10.04
CA ASN A 67 -15.44 27.85 -10.46
C ASN A 67 -16.76 28.53 -10.05
N ASN A 68 -17.67 27.83 -9.37
CA ASN A 68 -18.96 28.34 -8.92
C ASN A 68 -18.89 28.99 -7.53
N ALA A 69 -17.70 29.04 -6.90
CA ALA A 69 -17.51 29.81 -5.68
C ALA A 69 -17.64 31.30 -6.04
N GLU A 70 -18.74 31.93 -5.62
CA GLU A 70 -19.06 33.35 -5.89
C GLU A 70 -18.01 34.35 -5.35
N SER A 71 -16.97 33.88 -4.68
CA SER A 71 -15.80 34.67 -4.31
C SER A 71 -14.58 34.21 -5.10
N TYR A 72 -14.04 35.12 -5.92
CA TYR A 72 -12.79 34.95 -6.70
C TYR A 72 -11.56 34.55 -5.88
N ASN A 73 -11.66 34.49 -4.54
CA ASN A 73 -10.58 34.16 -3.61
C ASN A 73 -10.64 32.74 -3.03
N ASN A 74 -11.71 31.96 -3.29
CA ASN A 74 -11.90 30.59 -2.75
C ASN A 74 -12.20 29.57 -3.87
N ALA A 75 -11.41 29.57 -4.95
CA ALA A 75 -11.48 28.46 -5.92
C ALA A 75 -11.00 27.16 -5.25
N GLU A 76 -11.93 26.35 -4.78
CA GLU A 76 -11.63 25.04 -4.23
C GLU A 76 -11.22 24.08 -5.35
N SER A 77 -10.06 23.47 -5.19
CA SER A 77 -9.62 22.37 -6.04
C SER A 77 -9.95 21.05 -5.34
N PHE A 78 -10.40 20.08 -6.12
CA PHE A 78 -10.72 18.74 -5.67
C PHE A 78 -9.90 17.71 -6.43
N VAL A 79 -9.52 16.65 -5.74
CA VAL A 79 -9.02 15.43 -6.36
C VAL A 79 -10.25 14.73 -6.95
N GLU A 80 -10.34 14.74 -8.28
CA GLU A 80 -11.48 14.19 -9.01
C GLU A 80 -11.32 12.69 -9.22
N SER A 81 -10.09 12.23 -9.48
CA SER A 81 -9.77 10.81 -9.56
C SER A 81 -8.45 10.43 -8.92
N LEU A 82 -8.32 9.14 -8.59
CA LEU A 82 -7.07 8.52 -8.18
C LEU A 82 -6.91 7.13 -8.78
N THR A 83 -5.68 6.85 -9.22
CA THR A 83 -5.21 5.52 -9.59
C THR A 83 -3.94 5.22 -8.77
N PHE A 84 -3.90 4.04 -8.16
CA PHE A 84 -2.76 3.55 -7.40
C PHE A 84 -2.02 2.49 -8.22
N TYR A 85 -0.70 2.59 -8.27
CA TYR A 85 0.15 1.60 -8.93
C TYR A 85 1.00 0.89 -7.89
N THR A 86 1.02 -0.43 -7.96
CA THR A 86 1.94 -1.26 -7.21
C THR A 86 2.99 -1.85 -8.15
N ASN A 87 3.94 -2.61 -7.61
CA ASN A 87 4.87 -3.39 -8.42
C ASN A 87 4.18 -4.57 -9.14
N TRP A 88 2.90 -4.87 -8.87
CA TRP A 88 2.16 -5.98 -9.47
C TRP A 88 0.90 -5.56 -10.21
N HIS A 89 0.17 -4.58 -9.69
CA HIS A 89 -1.19 -4.25 -10.09
C HIS A 89 -1.39 -2.75 -10.26
N THR A 90 -2.48 -2.41 -10.93
CA THR A 90 -3.04 -1.06 -11.02
C THR A 90 -4.44 -1.10 -10.43
N HIS A 91 -4.75 -0.17 -9.52
CA HIS A 91 -6.05 -0.05 -8.88
C HIS A 91 -6.66 1.31 -9.19
N GLY A 92 -7.81 1.31 -9.87
CA GLY A 92 -8.51 2.51 -10.30
C GLY A 92 -8.73 2.54 -11.82
N PRO A 93 -9.09 3.71 -12.38
CA PRO A 93 -9.32 4.95 -11.66
C PRO A 93 -10.54 4.87 -10.74
N PHE A 94 -10.44 5.54 -9.60
CA PHE A 94 -11.57 5.82 -8.71
C PHE A 94 -11.97 7.28 -8.90
N GLY A 95 -13.27 7.57 -8.95
CA GLY A 95 -13.76 8.89 -9.36
C GLY A 95 -13.83 9.07 -10.89
N PHE A 96 -13.86 10.31 -11.36
CA PHE A 96 -14.04 10.63 -12.79
C PHE A 96 -12.79 11.30 -13.37
N GLU A 97 -12.36 10.91 -14.57
CA GLU A 97 -11.08 11.37 -15.16
C GLU A 97 -11.29 12.44 -16.24
N LYS A 98 -11.84 13.61 -15.89
CA LYS A 98 -12.05 14.71 -16.86
C LYS A 98 -11.22 15.95 -16.60
N GLY A 99 -10.73 16.09 -15.38
CA GLY A 99 -9.95 17.22 -14.91
C GLY A 99 -8.51 17.22 -15.40
N THR A 100 -7.70 18.06 -14.76
CA THR A 100 -6.28 18.18 -15.07
C THR A 100 -5.52 17.00 -14.49
N HIS A 101 -4.92 16.19 -15.37
CA HIS A 101 -4.14 15.02 -14.98
C HIS A 101 -2.87 15.40 -14.20
N PHE A 102 -2.55 14.60 -13.19
CA PHE A 102 -1.28 14.59 -12.50
C PHE A 102 -0.77 13.14 -12.36
N SER A 103 0.55 12.99 -12.27
CA SER A 103 1.18 11.73 -11.88
C SER A 103 2.41 12.01 -11.03
N LEU A 104 2.68 11.11 -10.09
CA LEU A 104 3.86 11.13 -9.24
C LEU A 104 4.69 9.88 -9.52
N PRO A 105 5.55 9.90 -10.56
CA PRO A 105 6.46 8.79 -10.82
C PRO A 105 7.53 8.75 -9.73
N ILE A 106 7.74 7.57 -9.14
CA ILE A 106 8.69 7.40 -8.06
C ILE A 106 9.71 6.32 -8.44
N GLU A 107 10.89 6.75 -8.87
CA GLU A 107 12.01 5.85 -9.13
C GLU A 107 12.70 5.45 -7.82
N ASN A 108 12.95 4.15 -7.65
CA ASN A 108 13.71 3.60 -6.53
C ASN A 108 13.18 3.97 -5.14
N ARG A 109 11.88 4.24 -4.98
CA ARG A 109 11.24 4.44 -3.68
C ARG A 109 9.89 3.74 -3.63
N VAL A 110 9.36 3.66 -2.41
CA VAL A 110 8.09 3.02 -2.08
C VAL A 110 7.23 4.01 -1.32
N ILE A 111 5.95 4.12 -1.68
CA ILE A 111 4.98 4.94 -0.94
C ILE A 111 4.60 4.19 0.33
N VAL A 112 4.78 4.86 1.47
CA VAL A 112 4.54 4.30 2.81
C VAL A 112 3.42 5.01 3.58
N GLY A 113 2.83 6.04 2.99
CA GLY A 113 1.73 6.78 3.56
C GLY A 113 1.28 7.92 2.66
N PHE A 114 0.17 8.54 3.03
CA PHE A 114 -0.38 9.70 2.34
C PHE A 114 -0.52 10.89 3.31
N HIS A 115 -0.49 12.08 2.76
CA HIS A 115 -0.88 13.32 3.43
C HIS A 115 -1.69 14.18 2.46
N GLY A 116 -2.35 15.23 2.92
CA GLY A 116 -3.18 16.04 2.05
C GLY A 116 -3.96 17.11 2.78
N ARG A 117 -4.86 17.75 2.04
CA ARG A 117 -5.88 18.65 2.58
C ARG A 117 -7.25 18.09 2.20
N ALA A 118 -8.14 18.00 3.17
CA ALA A 118 -9.49 17.51 2.96
C ALA A 118 -10.44 18.16 3.98
N ASP A 119 -11.66 18.45 3.53
CA ASP A 119 -12.80 18.84 4.35
C ASP A 119 -13.92 17.81 4.13
N ASP A 120 -15.02 18.18 3.49
CA ASP A 120 -16.06 17.22 3.05
C ASP A 120 -15.58 16.33 1.89
N TYR A 121 -14.58 16.79 1.14
CA TYR A 121 -13.96 16.11 0.00
C TYR A 121 -12.44 16.22 0.06
N MET A 122 -11.75 15.37 -0.71
CA MET A 122 -10.30 15.46 -0.82
C MET A 122 -9.88 16.60 -1.75
N ASN A 123 -9.20 17.63 -1.22
CA ASN A 123 -8.78 18.79 -2.00
C ASN A 123 -7.38 18.64 -2.61
N ALA A 124 -6.48 17.97 -1.89
CA ALA A 124 -5.11 17.74 -2.30
C ALA A 124 -4.55 16.46 -1.67
N ILE A 125 -3.65 15.80 -2.38
CA ILE A 125 -2.97 14.58 -1.93
C ILE A 125 -1.46 14.68 -2.20
N GLY A 126 -0.69 14.13 -1.28
CA GLY A 126 0.74 13.91 -1.38
C GLY A 126 1.11 12.57 -0.73
N VAL A 127 2.37 12.17 -0.88
CA VAL A 127 2.85 10.84 -0.48
C VAL A 127 4.07 10.94 0.44
N TYR A 128 4.10 10.07 1.44
CA TYR A 128 5.32 9.76 2.19
C TYR A 128 6.04 8.60 1.49
N GLN A 129 7.37 8.71 1.31
CA GLN A 129 8.15 7.75 0.53
C GLN A 129 9.48 7.36 1.19
N ASN A 130 9.87 6.09 1.04
CA ASN A 130 11.14 5.52 1.52
C ASN A 130 11.94 4.88 0.39
N ALA A 131 13.28 4.91 0.46
CA ALA A 131 14.14 4.33 -0.58
C ALA A 131 13.95 2.80 -0.72
N ALA A 132 13.71 2.32 -1.95
CA ALA A 132 13.46 0.91 -2.25
C ALA A 132 14.71 0.02 -2.06
N THR A 133 15.92 0.59 -2.11
CA THR A 133 17.17 -0.13 -1.81
C THR A 133 17.22 -0.64 -0.37
N SER A 134 16.59 0.06 0.58
CA SER A 134 16.42 -0.45 1.94
C SER A 134 15.48 -1.66 2.01
N ILE A 135 14.69 -1.88 0.96
CA ILE A 135 13.54 -2.78 0.92
C ILE A 135 13.89 -4.07 0.17
N GLN A 136 14.40 -3.97 -1.06
CA GLN A 136 14.79 -5.14 -1.87
C GLN A 136 15.91 -5.97 -1.22
N GLY A 137 16.97 -5.33 -0.70
CA GLY A 137 18.04 -6.05 -0.01
C GLY A 137 17.57 -6.75 1.26
N GLN A 138 16.53 -6.22 1.91
CA GLN A 138 15.91 -6.84 3.09
C GLN A 138 14.90 -7.93 2.74
N PHE A 139 14.11 -7.79 1.67
CA PHE A 139 13.23 -8.85 1.19
C PHE A 139 14.01 -10.05 0.68
N MET A 140 15.10 -9.82 -0.06
CA MET A 140 15.98 -10.91 -0.50
C MET A 140 16.58 -11.66 0.69
N THR A 141 17.06 -10.97 1.73
CA THR A 141 17.60 -11.62 2.93
C THR A 141 16.53 -12.37 3.73
N HIS A 142 15.32 -11.83 3.90
CA HIS A 142 14.24 -12.53 4.62
C HIS A 142 13.68 -13.72 3.83
N LYS A 143 13.52 -13.61 2.51
CA LYS A 143 13.13 -14.74 1.67
C LYS A 143 14.16 -15.86 1.69
N ILE A 144 15.46 -15.53 1.64
CA ILE A 144 16.53 -16.53 1.80
C ILE A 144 16.47 -17.17 3.18
N LEU A 145 16.34 -16.38 4.26
CA LEU A 145 16.26 -16.92 5.62
C LEU A 145 15.03 -17.83 5.80
N PHE A 146 13.87 -17.43 5.29
CA PHE A 146 12.65 -18.23 5.35
C PHE A 146 12.78 -19.52 4.54
N LEU A 147 13.37 -19.45 3.35
CA LEU A 147 13.67 -20.62 2.52
C LEU A 147 14.65 -21.56 3.22
N VAL A 148 15.74 -21.05 3.80
CA VAL A 148 16.71 -21.83 4.57
C VAL A 148 16.04 -22.49 5.78
N THR A 149 15.17 -21.77 6.49
CA THR A 149 14.44 -22.31 7.64
C THR A 149 13.47 -23.41 7.23
N LYS A 150 12.78 -23.24 6.09
CA LYS A 150 11.88 -24.24 5.50
C LYS A 150 12.64 -25.47 5.00
N ILE A 151 13.78 -25.28 4.35
CA ILE A 151 14.68 -26.36 3.90
C ILE A 151 15.25 -27.11 5.11
N MET A 152 15.74 -26.41 6.13
CA MET A 152 16.25 -27.05 7.34
C MET A 152 15.16 -27.83 8.06
N SER A 153 13.93 -27.29 8.15
CA SER A 153 12.79 -28.02 8.70
C SER A 153 12.43 -29.25 7.88
N LEU A 154 12.44 -29.16 6.54
CA LEU A 154 12.23 -30.28 5.62
C LEU A 154 13.34 -31.33 5.72
N LEU A 155 14.60 -30.92 5.86
CA LEU A 155 15.75 -31.80 6.05
C LEU A 155 15.69 -32.52 7.39
N VAL A 156 15.33 -31.82 8.47
CA VAL A 156 15.10 -32.43 9.79
C VAL A 156 13.93 -33.42 9.75
N PHE A 157 12.87 -33.12 8.99
CA PHE A 157 11.76 -34.04 8.78
C PHE A 157 12.17 -35.26 7.93
N SER A 158 12.99 -35.06 6.89
CA SER A 158 13.50 -36.12 6.03
C SER A 158 14.49 -37.04 6.75
N LEU A 159 15.30 -36.52 7.68
CA LEU A 159 16.23 -37.31 8.51
C LEU A 159 15.50 -38.15 9.55
N ARG A 160 14.36 -37.68 10.08
CA ARG A 160 13.50 -38.47 10.99
C ARG A 160 12.80 -39.64 10.30
N LEU A 161 12.66 -39.62 8.98
CA LEU A 161 12.07 -40.72 8.21
C LEU A 161 13.11 -41.80 7.83
N THR A 162 14.40 -41.60 8.13
CA THR A 162 15.47 -42.55 7.79
C THR A 162 16.01 -43.34 8.99
N GLU A 163 15.48 -43.16 10.20
CA GLU A 163 15.94 -43.86 11.43
C GLU A 163 15.09 -45.08 11.83
N ASP A 164 14.32 -45.68 10.91
CA ASP A 164 13.68 -46.99 11.15
C ASP A 164 14.54 -48.15 10.59
N TRP A 165 15.75 -48.35 11.11
CA TRP A 165 16.46 -49.62 10.94
C TRP A 165 17.27 -50.01 12.19
N CYS A 166 16.79 -51.08 12.84
CA CYS A 166 17.51 -52.11 13.58
C CYS A 166 18.45 -51.71 14.72
N PHE A 167 18.12 -52.14 15.95
CA PHE A 167 19.00 -53.04 16.73
C PHE A 167 18.19 -53.90 17.70
N GLY A 168 18.31 -55.22 17.54
CA GLY A 168 17.88 -56.24 18.50
C GLY A 168 18.71 -57.49 18.27
N LEU A 169 19.98 -57.47 18.72
CA LEU A 169 20.88 -58.62 18.66
C LEU A 169 20.86 -59.39 20.00
N VAL A 170 20.53 -60.66 19.85
CA VAL A 170 20.94 -61.86 20.62
C VAL A 170 21.99 -61.66 21.72
N ILE A 171 21.63 -62.12 22.93
CA ILE A 171 22.40 -63.11 23.71
C ILE A 171 21.43 -64.13 24.30
#